data_AF-A0A956BD34-F1
#
_entry.id   AF-A0A956BD34-F1
#
_cell.length_a   1.000
_cell.length_b   1.000
_cell.length_c   1.000
_cell.angle_alpha   90.00
_cell.angle_beta   90.00
_cell.angle_gamma   90.00
#
_symmetry.space_group_name_H-M   'P 1'
#
loop_
_entity.id
_entity.type
_entity.pdbx_description
1 polymer ?
#
loop_
_entity_poly.entity_id
_entity_poly.type
_entity_poly.pdbx_seq_one_letter_code
_entity_poly.pdbx_strand_id
1 'polypeptide(L)'
;MQVTFYFDVVCPYAYLASTRIEAVAARHGATVRWVPVLLGGLLRHVGGPDDPNTTLSAPRARLNLLDMQRYADRWGVPLTMPAGHPRRSVEAMRLLCAARPDALPALASALFAAYWVHGRDITDRAVLAEVAAPFGLDVDRIDAPEVKQALFETTAEAADAGAFGVPTFVVGGALYWGQDRLHFVERALRGPARVRFLYAFASPFSYLAATQIERVAQAHGATLEWSPILLGGLFRAIGTPDVPLFAMNAAKRRYLARHLDDWARHWGVPFRFPSHFPLRTITPLRVALAEPAVTPHLYRAAWADDRPIDEEAVLSAVLTEAGFDARDLLAR
;
A
#
# COMPACT_ATOMS: atom_id res chain seq x y z
N MET A 1 -5.03 -6.20 -1.31
CA MET A 1 -5.48 -5.40 -0.15
C MET A 1 -6.83 -4.78 -0.50
N GLN A 2 -7.65 -4.39 0.47
CA GLN A 2 -8.98 -3.82 0.23
C GLN A 2 -9.16 -2.52 1.04
N VAL A 3 -9.83 -1.53 0.46
CA VAL A 3 -10.39 -0.35 1.12
C VAL A 3 -11.88 -0.59 1.34
N THR A 4 -12.40 -0.37 2.55
CA THR A 4 -13.85 -0.16 2.75
C THR A 4 -14.15 1.32 2.59
N PHE A 5 -15.16 1.68 1.82
CA PHE A 5 -15.62 3.04 1.58
C PHE A 5 -17.07 3.20 2.05
N TYR A 6 -17.27 3.82 3.22
CA TYR A 6 -18.59 4.17 3.76
C TYR A 6 -19.05 5.51 3.19
N PHE A 7 -20.24 5.54 2.58
CA PHE A 7 -20.74 6.72 1.89
C PHE A 7 -22.27 6.87 1.95
N ASP A 8 -22.73 8.11 1.83
CA ASP A 8 -24.12 8.47 1.59
C ASP A 8 -24.16 9.43 0.39
N VAL A 9 -25.08 9.21 -0.56
CA VAL A 9 -25.18 10.00 -1.78
C VAL A 9 -25.50 11.48 -1.53
N VAL A 10 -26.11 11.79 -0.38
CA VAL A 10 -26.38 13.18 0.03
C VAL A 10 -25.12 13.93 0.47
N CYS A 11 -23.96 13.27 0.65
CA CYS A 11 -22.76 13.95 1.10
C CYS A 11 -21.91 14.45 -0.09
N PRO A 12 -21.63 15.76 -0.21
CA PRO A 12 -20.80 16.29 -1.30
C PRO A 12 -19.36 15.79 -1.24
N TYR A 13 -18.80 15.66 -0.03
CA TYR A 13 -17.45 15.14 0.13
C TYR A 13 -17.38 13.65 -0.24
N ALA A 14 -18.46 12.89 -0.05
CA ALA A 14 -18.54 11.50 -0.48
C ALA A 14 -18.63 11.39 -2.01
N TYR A 15 -19.34 12.32 -2.67
CA TYR A 15 -19.29 12.45 -4.13
C TYR A 15 -17.87 12.73 -4.62
N LEU A 16 -17.21 13.75 -4.06
CA LEU A 16 -15.83 14.08 -4.44
C LEU A 16 -14.91 12.86 -4.26
N ALA A 17 -15.00 12.16 -3.13
CA ALA A 17 -14.25 10.93 -2.88
C ALA A 17 -14.54 9.81 -3.88
N SER A 18 -15.81 9.62 -4.26
CA SER A 18 -16.25 8.54 -5.15
C SER A 18 -15.61 8.65 -6.54
N THR A 19 -15.32 9.88 -7.00
CA THR A 19 -14.61 10.13 -8.27
C THR A 19 -13.13 9.72 -8.25
N ARG A 20 -12.57 9.43 -7.07
CA ARG A 20 -11.13 9.18 -6.87
C ARG A 20 -10.79 7.81 -6.32
N ILE A 21 -11.65 7.24 -5.46
CA ILE A 21 -11.29 6.10 -4.62
C ILE A 21 -10.87 4.86 -5.42
N GLU A 22 -11.54 4.57 -6.54
CA GLU A 22 -11.19 3.44 -7.42
C GLU A 22 -9.80 3.62 -8.04
N ALA A 23 -9.51 4.82 -8.55
CA ALA A 23 -8.19 5.11 -9.12
C ALA A 23 -7.08 5.06 -8.05
N VAL A 24 -7.37 5.48 -6.82
CA VAL A 24 -6.45 5.36 -5.69
C VAL A 24 -6.17 3.89 -5.37
N ALA A 25 -7.20 3.04 -5.29
CA ALA A 25 -7.04 1.62 -5.01
C ALA A 25 -6.29 0.89 -6.14
N ALA A 26 -6.63 1.18 -7.40
CA ALA A 26 -6.06 0.53 -8.58
C ALA A 26 -4.53 0.73 -8.68
N ARG A 27 -4.01 1.91 -8.31
CA ARG A 27 -2.55 2.19 -8.30
C ARG A 27 -1.74 1.26 -7.40
N HIS A 28 -2.39 0.64 -6.42
CA HIS A 28 -1.76 -0.25 -5.44
C HIS A 28 -2.23 -1.70 -5.58
N GLY A 29 -2.91 -2.05 -6.68
CA GLY A 29 -3.48 -3.39 -6.88
C GLY A 29 -4.49 -3.77 -5.80
N ALA A 30 -5.18 -2.78 -5.24
CA ALA A 30 -6.20 -2.96 -4.22
C ALA A 30 -7.62 -2.85 -4.81
N THR A 31 -8.60 -3.38 -4.10
CA THR A 31 -10.03 -3.27 -4.45
C THR A 31 -10.77 -2.36 -3.48
N VAL A 32 -11.90 -1.79 -3.92
CA VAL A 32 -12.79 -0.97 -3.09
C VAL A 32 -14.05 -1.77 -2.76
N ARG A 33 -14.37 -1.90 -1.47
CA ARG A 33 -15.68 -2.33 -0.99
C ARG A 33 -16.52 -1.09 -0.71
N TRP A 34 -17.48 -0.82 -1.58
CA TRP A 34 -18.44 0.27 -1.42
C TRP A 34 -19.52 -0.16 -0.43
N VAL A 35 -19.73 0.65 0.61
CA VAL A 35 -20.72 0.37 1.65
C VAL A 35 -21.67 1.56 1.78
N PRO A 36 -22.90 1.46 1.25
CA PRO A 36 -23.91 2.48 1.46
C PRO A 36 -24.27 2.55 2.95
N VAL A 37 -24.34 3.75 3.50
CA VAL A 37 -24.76 4.00 4.89
C VAL A 37 -25.75 5.16 4.94
N LEU A 38 -26.54 5.23 6.00
CA LEU A 38 -27.42 6.38 6.23
C LEU A 38 -26.72 7.42 7.11
N LEU A 39 -26.33 8.56 6.54
CA LEU A 39 -25.59 9.61 7.26
C LEU A 39 -26.35 10.11 8.49
N GLY A 40 -27.66 10.36 8.37
CA GLY A 40 -28.48 10.75 9.53
C GLY A 40 -28.49 9.68 10.64
N GLY A 41 -28.38 8.40 10.29
CA GLY A 41 -28.23 7.31 11.26
C GLY A 41 -26.90 7.38 12.01
N LEU A 42 -25.79 7.61 11.29
CA LEU A 42 -24.46 7.80 11.89
C LEU A 42 -24.41 9.01 12.80
N LEU A 43 -24.95 10.15 12.36
CA LEU A 43 -24.94 11.40 13.14
C LEU A 43 -25.70 11.25 14.46
N ARG A 44 -26.86 10.58 14.45
CA ARG A 44 -27.60 10.28 15.69
C ARG A 44 -26.83 9.34 16.61
N HIS A 45 -26.14 8.34 16.06
CA HIS A 45 -25.32 7.42 16.86
C HIS A 45 -24.23 8.16 17.66
N VAL A 46 -23.66 9.23 17.10
CA VAL A 46 -22.62 10.04 17.76
C VAL A 46 -23.17 11.27 18.51
N GLY A 47 -24.50 11.36 18.70
CA GLY A 47 -25.15 12.45 19.42
C GLY A 47 -25.19 13.80 18.70
N GLY A 48 -25.00 13.82 17.38
CA GLY A 48 -25.05 15.01 16.54
C GLY A 48 -26.44 15.31 15.95
N PRO A 49 -26.64 16.51 15.37
CA PRO A 49 -27.87 16.85 14.64
C PRO A 49 -28.01 16.03 13.34
N ASP A 50 -29.25 15.81 12.89
CA ASP A 50 -29.53 15.11 11.63
C ASP A 50 -28.96 15.82 10.39
N ASP A 51 -28.91 17.16 10.41
CA ASP A 51 -28.21 17.98 9.42
C ASP A 51 -27.13 18.84 10.12
N PRO A 52 -25.84 18.52 9.91
CA PRO A 52 -24.74 19.29 10.47
C PRO A 52 -24.75 20.76 10.07
N ASN A 53 -25.30 21.10 8.89
CA ASN A 53 -25.31 22.47 8.37
C ASN A 53 -26.16 23.43 9.21
N THR A 54 -27.16 22.92 9.92
CA THR A 54 -28.03 23.71 10.82
C THR A 54 -27.27 24.34 12.00
N THR A 55 -26.09 23.81 12.32
CA THR A 55 -25.25 24.29 13.43
C THR A 55 -24.05 25.11 12.98
N LEU A 56 -23.85 25.28 11.67
CA LEU A 56 -22.71 26.01 11.13
C LEU A 56 -22.93 27.52 11.18
N SER A 57 -21.90 28.27 11.58
CA SER A 57 -21.88 29.72 11.40
C SER A 57 -21.80 30.09 9.91
N ALA A 58 -22.35 31.25 9.53
CA ALA A 58 -22.31 31.71 8.15
C ALA A 58 -20.88 31.76 7.53
N PRO A 59 -19.82 32.19 8.26
CA PRO A 59 -18.45 32.11 7.74
C PRO A 59 -17.98 30.69 7.47
N ARG A 60 -18.30 29.73 8.37
CA ARG A 60 -17.91 28.32 8.21
C ARG A 60 -18.65 27.67 7.06
N ALA A 61 -19.95 27.94 6.91
CA ALA A 61 -20.74 27.47 5.78
C ALA A 61 -20.16 27.98 4.44
N ARG A 62 -19.83 29.28 4.36
CA ARG A 62 -19.19 29.86 3.16
C ARG A 62 -17.84 29.21 2.86
N LEU A 63 -17.01 28.96 3.87
CA LEU A 63 -15.71 28.32 3.67
C LEU A 63 -15.84 26.87 3.19
N ASN A 64 -16.77 26.09 3.76
CA ASN A 64 -17.04 24.73 3.33
C ASN A 64 -17.45 24.67 1.85
N LEU A 65 -18.33 25.59 1.41
CA LEU A 65 -18.75 25.68 0.00
C LEU A 65 -17.56 25.99 -0.92
N LEU A 66 -16.71 26.95 -0.53
CA LEU A 66 -15.50 27.28 -1.28
C LEU A 66 -14.52 26.11 -1.36
N ASP A 67 -14.32 25.40 -0.26
CA ASP A 67 -13.39 24.26 -0.21
C ASP A 67 -13.89 23.09 -1.07
N MET A 68 -15.18 22.77 -0.97
CA MET A 68 -15.83 21.81 -1.84
C MET A 68 -15.62 22.13 -3.33
N GLN A 69 -15.80 23.39 -3.73
CA GLN A 69 -15.56 23.80 -5.11
C GLN A 69 -14.08 23.71 -5.50
N ARG A 70 -13.14 24.09 -4.62
CA ARG A 70 -11.70 23.97 -4.89
C ARG A 70 -11.27 22.53 -5.15
N TYR A 71 -11.84 21.56 -4.41
CA TYR A 71 -11.57 20.15 -4.67
C TYR A 71 -12.18 19.68 -5.99
N ALA A 72 -13.41 20.11 -6.30
CA ALA A 72 -14.04 19.84 -7.59
C ALA A 72 -13.16 20.35 -8.75
N ASP A 73 -12.72 21.61 -8.68
CA ASP A 73 -11.86 22.27 -9.66
C ASP A 73 -10.50 21.57 -9.77
N ARG A 74 -9.84 21.31 -8.63
CA ARG A 74 -8.56 20.59 -8.56
C ARG A 74 -8.66 19.22 -9.23
N TRP A 75 -9.83 18.61 -9.17
CA TRP A 75 -10.05 17.27 -9.68
C TRP A 75 -10.67 17.21 -11.07
N GLY A 76 -11.08 18.35 -11.62
CA GLY A 76 -11.77 18.41 -12.91
C GLY A 76 -13.10 17.66 -12.90
N VAL A 77 -13.81 17.67 -11.77
CA VAL A 77 -15.10 16.98 -11.61
C VAL A 77 -16.23 18.01 -11.49
N PRO A 78 -17.36 17.82 -12.18
CA PRO A 78 -18.48 18.76 -12.10
C PRO A 78 -19.14 18.68 -10.73
N LEU A 79 -19.43 19.81 -10.11
CA LEU A 79 -20.16 19.86 -8.86
C LEU A 79 -21.15 21.03 -8.90
N THR A 80 -22.44 20.70 -8.81
CA THR A 80 -23.54 21.67 -8.75
C THR A 80 -24.32 21.41 -7.48
N MET A 81 -24.52 22.45 -6.67
CA MET A 81 -25.34 22.34 -5.46
C MET A 81 -26.82 22.12 -5.84
N PRO A 82 -27.45 20.99 -5.46
CA PRO A 82 -28.83 20.72 -5.82
C PRO A 82 -29.80 21.65 -5.10
N ALA A 83 -30.91 22.00 -5.77
CA ALA A 83 -31.96 22.81 -5.14
C ALA A 83 -32.60 22.06 -3.95
N GLY A 84 -32.63 22.71 -2.78
CA GLY A 84 -33.15 22.11 -1.55
C GLY A 84 -32.24 21.05 -0.92
N HIS A 85 -30.93 21.10 -1.20
CA HIS A 85 -29.95 20.35 -0.43
C HIS A 85 -29.91 20.81 1.05
N PRO A 86 -29.76 19.89 2.03
CA PRO A 86 -29.72 18.44 1.89
C PRO A 86 -31.11 17.80 1.72
N ARG A 87 -31.21 16.80 0.85
CA ARG A 87 -32.41 15.98 0.63
C ARG A 87 -32.35 14.68 1.44
N ARG A 88 -33.50 14.06 1.71
CA ARG A 88 -33.54 12.73 2.35
C ARG A 88 -32.98 11.68 1.38
N SER A 89 -31.96 10.93 1.79
CA SER A 89 -31.30 9.91 0.93
C SER A 89 -31.78 8.48 1.17
N VAL A 90 -32.67 8.22 2.14
CA VAL A 90 -33.03 6.87 2.59
C VAL A 90 -33.40 5.93 1.44
N GLU A 91 -34.23 6.38 0.49
CA GLU A 91 -34.66 5.55 -0.65
C GLU A 91 -33.53 5.30 -1.64
N ALA A 92 -32.70 6.31 -1.94
CA ALA A 92 -31.51 6.15 -2.75
C ALA A 92 -30.47 5.20 -2.11
N MET A 93 -30.28 5.27 -0.79
CA MET A 93 -29.37 4.37 -0.08
C MET A 93 -29.92 2.93 -0.02
N ARG A 94 -31.24 2.76 0.10
CA ARG A 94 -31.88 1.43 -0.02
C ARG A 94 -31.75 0.86 -1.42
N LEU A 95 -31.87 1.69 -2.45
CA LEU A 95 -31.63 1.26 -3.84
C LEU A 95 -30.21 0.70 -4.01
N LEU A 96 -29.21 1.33 -3.38
CA LEU A 96 -27.84 0.82 -3.35
C LEU A 96 -27.71 -0.50 -2.59
N CYS A 97 -28.42 -0.67 -1.46
CA CYS A 97 -28.45 -1.94 -0.73
C CYS A 97 -29.16 -3.08 -1.50
N ALA A 98 -30.09 -2.75 -2.40
CA ALA A 98 -30.79 -3.73 -3.23
C ALA A 98 -29.97 -4.18 -4.46
N ALA A 99 -28.91 -3.44 -4.80
CA ALA A 99 -28.08 -3.71 -5.96
C ALA A 99 -27.15 -4.92 -5.76
N ARG A 100 -26.82 -5.61 -6.86
CA ARG A 100 -25.80 -6.65 -6.83
C ARG A 100 -24.42 -6.03 -6.53
N PRO A 101 -23.52 -6.72 -5.79
CA PRO A 101 -22.22 -6.16 -5.42
C PRO A 101 -21.37 -5.66 -6.59
N ASP A 102 -21.45 -6.31 -7.75
CA ASP A 102 -20.75 -5.93 -8.99
C ASP A 102 -21.34 -4.68 -9.67
N ALA A 103 -22.63 -4.42 -9.48
CA ALA A 103 -23.33 -3.25 -10.04
C ALA A 103 -23.28 -2.02 -9.11
N LEU A 104 -23.06 -2.22 -7.81
CA LEU A 104 -23.16 -1.18 -6.78
C LEU A 104 -22.26 0.05 -7.07
N PRO A 105 -20.96 -0.06 -7.40
CA PRO A 105 -20.13 1.12 -7.65
C PRO A 105 -20.63 1.99 -8.82
N ALA A 106 -21.12 1.34 -9.88
CA ALA A 106 -21.63 2.03 -11.06
C ALA A 106 -23.00 2.68 -10.77
N LEU A 107 -23.88 2.01 -10.03
CA LEU A 107 -25.15 2.59 -9.57
C LEU A 107 -24.93 3.77 -8.61
N ALA A 108 -23.99 3.65 -7.67
CA ALA A 108 -23.60 4.75 -6.77
C ALA A 108 -23.11 5.95 -7.56
N SER A 109 -22.25 5.72 -8.56
CA SER A 109 -21.77 6.77 -9.46
C SER A 109 -22.92 7.45 -10.23
N ALA A 110 -23.91 6.68 -10.68
CA ALA A 110 -25.09 7.21 -11.37
C ALA A 110 -25.99 8.05 -10.44
N LEU A 111 -26.22 7.61 -9.20
CA LEU A 111 -26.97 8.39 -8.19
C LEU A 111 -26.23 9.66 -7.78
N PHE A 112 -24.91 9.56 -7.58
CA PHE A 112 -24.07 10.73 -7.34
C PHE A 112 -24.14 11.73 -8.49
N ALA A 113 -24.10 11.27 -9.75
CA ALA A 113 -24.24 12.13 -10.92
C ALA A 113 -25.64 12.76 -11.00
N ALA A 114 -26.69 11.97 -10.81
CA ALA A 114 -28.06 12.46 -10.77
C ALA A 114 -28.22 13.61 -9.76
N TYR A 115 -27.66 13.46 -8.55
CA TYR A 115 -27.75 14.47 -7.51
C TYR A 115 -26.78 15.64 -7.74
N TRP A 116 -25.46 15.40 -7.74
CA TRP A 116 -24.43 16.44 -7.69
C TRP A 116 -24.03 17.04 -9.04
N VAL A 117 -24.35 16.38 -10.15
CA VAL A 117 -24.01 16.86 -11.50
C VAL A 117 -25.25 17.42 -12.19
N HIS A 118 -26.36 16.69 -12.11
CA HIS A 118 -27.59 17.03 -12.82
C HIS A 118 -28.65 17.70 -11.94
N GLY A 119 -28.43 17.82 -10.62
CA GLY A 119 -29.34 18.49 -9.70
C GLY A 119 -30.72 17.83 -9.58
N ARG A 120 -30.84 16.55 -9.89
CA ARG A 120 -32.10 15.80 -9.85
C ARG A 120 -32.53 15.50 -8.42
N ASP A 121 -33.84 15.45 -8.18
CA ASP A 121 -34.38 15.14 -6.86
C ASP A 121 -34.36 13.63 -6.60
N ILE A 122 -33.43 13.17 -5.75
CA ILE A 122 -33.30 11.76 -5.35
C ILE A 122 -34.36 11.30 -4.34
N THR A 123 -35.31 12.16 -3.96
CA THR A 123 -36.51 11.77 -3.18
C THR A 123 -37.67 11.34 -4.08
N ASP A 124 -37.58 11.61 -5.38
CA ASP A 124 -38.57 11.20 -6.36
C ASP A 124 -38.29 9.78 -6.85
N ARG A 125 -39.24 8.86 -6.63
CA ARG A 125 -39.13 7.47 -7.07
C ARG A 125 -39.04 7.32 -8.58
N ALA A 126 -39.62 8.24 -9.36
CA ALA A 126 -39.46 8.23 -10.81
C ALA A 126 -38.00 8.48 -11.21
N VAL A 127 -37.33 9.42 -10.54
CA VAL A 127 -35.89 9.67 -10.73
C VAL A 127 -35.08 8.43 -10.35
N LEU A 128 -35.39 7.79 -9.22
CA LEU A 128 -34.70 6.58 -8.79
C LEU A 128 -34.91 5.41 -9.77
N ALA A 129 -36.12 5.23 -10.29
CA ALA A 129 -36.44 4.22 -11.29
C ALA A 129 -35.63 4.42 -12.58
N GLU A 130 -35.55 5.65 -13.07
CA GLU A 130 -34.74 5.98 -14.26
C GLU A 130 -33.25 5.69 -14.05
N VAL A 131 -32.70 6.02 -12.88
CA VAL A 131 -31.29 5.74 -12.55
C VAL A 131 -31.04 4.24 -12.38
N ALA A 132 -32.02 3.49 -11.86
CA ALA A 132 -31.94 2.05 -11.63
C ALA A 132 -32.09 1.22 -12.92
N ALA A 133 -32.86 1.70 -13.89
CA ALA A 133 -33.24 0.96 -15.09
C ALA A 133 -32.05 0.37 -15.88
N PRO A 134 -30.93 1.09 -16.13
CA PRO A 134 -29.76 0.54 -16.81
C PRO A 134 -29.09 -0.63 -16.08
N PHE A 135 -29.34 -0.78 -14.78
CA PHE A 135 -28.81 -1.84 -13.93
C PHE A 135 -29.79 -3.02 -13.76
N GLY A 136 -30.97 -2.96 -14.40
CA GLY A 136 -32.01 -3.97 -14.27
C GLY A 136 -32.58 -4.09 -12.86
N LEU A 137 -32.51 -3.01 -12.06
CA LEU A 137 -32.97 -2.99 -10.68
C LEU A 137 -34.37 -2.37 -10.61
N ASP A 138 -35.31 -3.11 -10.02
CA ASP A 138 -36.66 -2.63 -9.75
C ASP A 138 -36.66 -1.72 -8.51
N VAL A 139 -37.14 -0.49 -8.68
CA VAL A 139 -37.20 0.53 -7.62
C VAL A 139 -38.13 0.10 -6.48
N ASP A 140 -39.14 -0.74 -6.72
CA ASP A 140 -40.07 -1.17 -5.68
C ASP A 140 -39.39 -2.06 -4.63
N ARG A 141 -38.23 -2.64 -4.95
CA ARG A 141 -37.41 -3.40 -4.01
C ARG A 141 -36.88 -2.58 -2.83
N ILE A 142 -36.84 -1.25 -2.93
CA ILE A 142 -36.38 -0.40 -1.81
C ILE A 142 -37.22 -0.59 -0.54
N ASP A 143 -38.47 -1.05 -0.68
CA ASP A 143 -39.37 -1.25 0.45
C ASP A 143 -39.29 -2.66 1.07
N ALA A 144 -38.56 -3.58 0.44
CA ALA A 144 -38.42 -4.94 0.91
C ALA A 144 -37.76 -4.96 2.31
N PRO A 145 -38.28 -5.75 3.28
CA PRO A 145 -37.74 -5.80 4.64
C PRO A 145 -36.24 -6.09 4.70
N GLU A 146 -35.75 -6.99 3.85
CA GLU A 146 -34.33 -7.34 3.76
C GLU A 146 -33.45 -6.17 3.29
N VAL A 147 -33.95 -5.29 2.43
CA VAL A 147 -33.22 -4.09 1.96
C VAL A 147 -33.18 -3.02 3.05
N LYS A 148 -34.28 -2.85 3.78
CA LYS A 148 -34.34 -1.95 4.95
C LYS A 148 -33.36 -2.40 6.04
N GLN A 149 -33.33 -3.70 6.29
CA GLN A 149 -32.42 -4.33 7.24
C GLN A 149 -30.96 -4.18 6.79
N ALA A 150 -30.66 -4.42 5.51
CA ALA A 150 -29.31 -4.26 4.98
C ALA A 150 -28.76 -2.83 5.14
N LEU A 151 -29.58 -1.79 4.94
CA LEU A 151 -29.15 -0.39 5.18
C LEU A 151 -28.90 -0.14 6.67
N PHE A 152 -29.72 -0.71 7.55
CA PHE A 152 -29.50 -0.62 8.99
C PHE A 152 -28.18 -1.29 9.40
N GLU A 153 -27.93 -2.51 8.93
CA GLU A 153 -26.73 -3.30 9.24
C GLU A 153 -25.45 -2.64 8.74
N THR A 154 -25.45 -2.15 7.50
CA THR A 154 -24.28 -1.42 6.93
C THR A 154 -24.00 -0.11 7.67
N THR A 155 -25.05 0.58 8.14
CA THR A 155 -24.90 1.79 8.97
C THR A 155 -24.35 1.44 10.35
N ALA A 156 -24.83 0.36 10.97
CA ALA A 156 -24.32 -0.14 12.25
C ALA A 156 -22.86 -0.61 12.12
N GLU A 157 -22.52 -1.33 11.06
CA GLU A 157 -21.14 -1.75 10.76
C GLU A 157 -20.19 -0.56 10.69
N ALA A 158 -20.59 0.52 10.01
CA ALA A 158 -19.78 1.74 9.94
C ALA A 158 -19.60 2.40 11.32
N ALA A 159 -20.67 2.45 12.14
CA ALA A 159 -20.61 2.99 13.49
C ALA A 159 -19.69 2.15 14.39
N ASP A 160 -19.81 0.82 14.35
CA ASP A 160 -18.97 -0.13 15.11
C ASP A 160 -17.50 -0.05 14.69
N ALA A 161 -17.23 0.23 13.41
CA ALA A 161 -15.89 0.52 12.92
C ALA A 161 -15.31 1.84 13.44
N GLY A 162 -16.14 2.73 14.02
CA GLY A 162 -15.76 4.05 14.53
C GLY A 162 -16.02 5.21 13.58
N ALA A 163 -16.79 5.01 12.50
CA ALA A 163 -17.18 6.09 11.60
C ALA A 163 -18.24 6.99 12.27
N PHE A 164 -17.99 8.30 12.27
CA PHE A 164 -18.92 9.32 12.77
C PHE A 164 -19.53 10.19 11.66
N GLY A 165 -19.16 9.92 10.40
CA GLY A 165 -19.62 10.66 9.24
C GLY A 165 -19.12 10.02 7.93
N VAL A 166 -19.47 10.62 6.81
CA VAL A 166 -19.04 10.18 5.47
C VAL A 166 -18.37 11.32 4.70
N PRO A 167 -17.44 11.03 3.78
CA PRO A 167 -16.89 9.70 3.47
C PRO A 167 -15.95 9.21 4.57
N THR A 168 -16.03 7.92 4.92
CA THR A 168 -15.06 7.25 5.78
C THR A 168 -14.45 6.06 5.06
N PHE A 169 -13.14 5.89 5.20
CA PHE A 169 -12.38 4.79 4.61
C PHE A 169 -11.74 3.93 5.69
N VAL A 170 -11.69 2.62 5.47
CA VAL A 170 -10.98 1.66 6.33
C VAL A 170 -9.95 0.88 5.52
N VAL A 171 -8.68 0.88 5.95
CA VAL A 171 -7.58 0.12 5.34
C VAL A 171 -6.81 -0.62 6.42
N GLY A 172 -6.85 -1.95 6.42
CA GLY A 172 -6.13 -2.76 7.40
C GLY A 172 -6.47 -2.41 8.87
N GLY A 173 -7.73 -2.01 9.13
CA GLY A 173 -8.20 -1.56 10.44
C GLY A 173 -7.97 -0.08 10.77
N ALA A 174 -7.20 0.67 9.96
CA ALA A 174 -7.02 2.10 10.14
C ALA A 174 -8.17 2.90 9.48
N LEU A 175 -8.68 3.92 10.19
CA LEU A 175 -9.77 4.79 9.73
C LEU A 175 -9.26 6.13 9.18
N TYR A 176 -9.90 6.60 8.12
CA TYR A 176 -9.68 7.92 7.52
C TYR A 176 -11.01 8.57 7.15
N TRP A 177 -11.29 9.76 7.68
CA TRP A 177 -12.53 10.49 7.41
C TRP A 177 -12.26 11.73 6.55
N GLY A 178 -13.07 11.93 5.50
CA GLY A 178 -12.98 13.05 4.57
C GLY A 178 -12.22 12.72 3.29
N GLN A 179 -12.67 13.30 2.17
CA GLN A 179 -12.02 13.16 0.87
C GLN A 179 -10.58 13.68 0.87
N ASP A 180 -10.29 14.66 1.73
CA ASP A 180 -8.98 15.30 1.90
C ASP A 180 -7.95 14.34 2.52
N ARG A 181 -8.40 13.20 3.05
CA ARG A 181 -7.55 12.12 3.60
C ARG A 181 -7.26 10.99 2.62
N LEU A 182 -7.68 11.08 1.36
CA LEU A 182 -7.38 10.07 0.34
C LEU A 182 -5.88 9.80 0.17
N HIS A 183 -5.01 10.79 0.44
CA HIS A 183 -3.56 10.59 0.41
C HIS A 183 -3.05 9.70 1.56
N PHE A 184 -3.71 9.71 2.73
CA PHE A 184 -3.42 8.77 3.81
C PHE A 184 -3.94 7.37 3.49
N VAL A 185 -5.12 7.28 2.87
CA VAL A 185 -5.66 6.03 2.32
C VAL A 185 -4.68 5.43 1.31
N GLU A 186 -4.16 6.25 0.39
CA GLU A 186 -3.16 5.84 -0.59
C GLU A 186 -1.85 5.37 0.06
N ARG A 187 -1.43 6.01 1.15
CA ARG A 187 -0.25 5.57 1.90
C ARG A 187 -0.49 4.23 2.60
N ALA A 188 -1.66 4.04 3.22
CA ALA A 188 -2.04 2.77 3.82
C ALA A 188 -2.12 1.65 2.75
N LEU A 189 -2.65 2.02 1.57
CA LEU A 189 -2.47 1.43 0.22
C LEU A 189 -1.17 0.65 0.00
N ARG A 190 -0.05 1.29 0.29
CA ARG A 190 1.27 0.79 -0.11
C ARG A 190 1.77 -0.37 0.76
N GLY A 191 1.18 -0.56 1.95
CA GLY A 191 1.74 -1.46 2.97
C GLY A 191 3.13 -1.02 3.43
N PRO A 192 3.82 -1.80 4.29
CA PRO A 192 5.22 -1.58 4.59
C PRO A 192 6.05 -1.76 3.31
N ALA A 193 7.04 -0.87 3.09
CA ALA A 193 7.97 -1.04 1.98
C ALA A 193 8.66 -2.42 2.11
N ARG A 194 8.92 -3.10 0.99
CA ARG A 194 9.68 -4.34 0.97
C ARG A 194 10.97 -4.12 0.20
N VAL A 195 12.10 -4.44 0.83
CA VAL A 195 13.42 -4.42 0.23
C VAL A 195 13.85 -5.87 0.00
N ARG A 196 14.00 -6.27 -1.27
CA ARG A 196 14.69 -7.52 -1.61
C ARG A 196 16.15 -7.22 -1.88
N PHE A 197 17.03 -7.65 -0.98
CA PHE A 197 18.46 -7.45 -1.11
C PHE A 197 19.08 -8.62 -1.88
N LEU A 198 19.40 -8.38 -3.15
CA LEU A 198 20.09 -9.33 -4.01
C LEU A 198 21.60 -9.28 -3.70
N TYR A 199 22.18 -10.39 -3.24
CA TYR A 199 23.56 -10.41 -2.75
C TYR A 199 24.35 -11.63 -3.24
N ALA A 200 25.68 -11.51 -3.24
CA ALA A 200 26.59 -12.61 -3.57
C ALA A 200 27.90 -12.47 -2.80
N PHE A 201 28.39 -13.55 -2.19
CA PHE A 201 29.62 -13.49 -1.38
C PHE A 201 30.87 -13.05 -2.17
N ALA A 202 30.86 -13.12 -3.50
CA ALA A 202 31.97 -12.67 -4.35
C ALA A 202 31.98 -11.15 -4.59
N SER A 203 30.99 -10.40 -4.10
CA SER A 203 30.88 -8.95 -4.35
C SER A 203 31.26 -8.12 -3.12
N PRO A 204 32.34 -7.31 -3.19
CA PRO A 204 32.70 -6.41 -2.10
C PRO A 204 31.62 -5.35 -1.83
N PHE A 205 30.90 -4.92 -2.87
CA PHE A 205 29.80 -3.96 -2.72
C PHE A 205 28.62 -4.55 -1.97
N SER A 206 28.33 -5.83 -2.22
CA SER A 206 27.27 -6.51 -1.48
C SER A 206 27.67 -6.77 -0.03
N TYR A 207 28.95 -6.98 0.28
CA TYR A 207 29.42 -7.05 1.66
C TYR A 207 29.17 -5.72 2.39
N LEU A 208 29.64 -4.61 1.82
CA LEU A 208 29.44 -3.31 2.47
C LEU A 208 27.95 -2.96 2.60
N ALA A 209 27.12 -3.28 1.60
CA ALA A 209 25.66 -3.14 1.69
C ALA A 209 25.04 -4.05 2.77
N ALA A 210 25.49 -5.30 2.88
CA ALA A 210 25.04 -6.27 3.88
C ALA A 210 25.24 -5.76 5.31
N THR A 211 26.30 -4.97 5.56
CA THR A 211 26.52 -4.36 6.89
C THR A 211 25.53 -3.24 7.24
N GLN A 212 24.81 -2.69 6.25
CA GLN A 212 23.95 -1.51 6.43
C GLN A 212 22.47 -1.80 6.21
N ILE A 213 22.14 -2.82 5.41
CA ILE A 213 20.80 -3.00 4.84
C ILE A 213 19.70 -3.20 5.89
N GLU A 214 20.01 -3.89 6.99
CA GLU A 214 19.06 -4.08 8.09
C GLU A 214 18.72 -2.77 8.79
N ARG A 215 19.74 -1.96 9.11
CA ARG A 215 19.55 -0.63 9.69
C ARG A 215 18.74 0.28 8.78
N VAL A 216 18.99 0.24 7.47
CA VAL A 216 18.24 1.03 6.49
C VAL A 216 16.78 0.56 6.43
N ALA A 217 16.53 -0.75 6.33
CA ALA A 217 15.18 -1.28 6.31
C ALA A 217 14.40 -0.91 7.59
N GLN A 218 15.02 -1.07 8.75
CA GLN A 218 14.42 -0.72 10.05
C GLN A 218 14.10 0.78 10.15
N ALA A 219 15.04 1.65 9.77
CA ALA A 219 14.85 3.10 9.82
C ALA A 219 13.68 3.60 8.96
N HIS A 220 13.28 2.82 7.95
CA HIS A 220 12.19 3.14 7.04
C HIS A 220 10.92 2.29 7.24
N GLY A 221 10.87 1.46 8.30
CA GLY A 221 9.73 0.57 8.55
C GLY A 221 9.51 -0.43 7.40
N ALA A 222 10.58 -0.81 6.71
CA ALA A 222 10.55 -1.73 5.59
C ALA A 222 10.82 -3.17 6.04
N THR A 223 10.17 -4.12 5.40
CA THR A 223 10.51 -5.54 5.50
C THR A 223 11.72 -5.83 4.61
N LEU A 224 12.69 -6.60 5.12
CA LEU A 224 13.89 -6.98 4.38
C LEU A 224 13.84 -8.48 4.04
N GLU A 225 14.12 -8.80 2.78
CA GLU A 225 14.29 -10.15 2.29
C GLU A 225 15.70 -10.30 1.70
N TRP A 226 16.52 -11.14 2.31
CA TRP A 226 17.83 -11.52 1.79
C TRP A 226 17.65 -12.55 0.67
N SER A 227 18.21 -12.27 -0.50
CA SER A 227 18.05 -13.13 -1.67
C SER A 227 19.41 -13.38 -2.32
N PRO A 228 20.05 -14.54 -2.05
CA PRO A 228 21.34 -14.86 -2.63
C PRO A 228 21.21 -15.08 -4.13
N ILE A 229 22.17 -14.57 -4.90
CA ILE A 229 22.26 -14.74 -6.35
C ILE A 229 23.61 -15.32 -6.76
N LEU A 230 23.61 -16.15 -7.81
CA LEU A 230 24.84 -16.63 -8.42
C LEU A 230 25.37 -15.59 -9.40
N LEU A 231 26.27 -14.73 -8.92
CA LEU A 231 26.76 -13.58 -9.68
C LEU A 231 27.41 -13.95 -11.03
N GLY A 232 28.22 -15.01 -11.07
CA GLY A 232 28.80 -15.50 -12.34
C GLY A 232 27.75 -16.02 -13.33
N GLY A 233 26.64 -16.59 -12.82
CA GLY A 233 25.50 -16.98 -13.67
C GLY A 233 24.81 -15.76 -14.29
N LEU A 234 24.61 -14.71 -13.49
CA LEU A 234 24.07 -13.44 -13.95
C LEU A 234 24.97 -12.79 -15.01
N PHE A 235 26.28 -12.71 -14.77
CA PHE A 235 27.23 -12.09 -15.71
C PHE A 235 27.24 -12.78 -17.07
N ARG A 236 27.27 -14.12 -17.11
CA ARG A 236 27.16 -14.88 -18.37
C ARG A 236 25.86 -14.59 -19.11
N ALA A 237 24.73 -14.52 -18.40
CA ALA A 237 23.43 -14.26 -19.01
C ALA A 237 23.32 -12.88 -19.67
N ILE A 238 24.06 -11.88 -19.17
CA ILE A 238 24.02 -10.49 -19.68
C ILE A 238 25.28 -10.10 -20.48
N GLY A 239 26.16 -11.05 -20.81
CA GLY A 239 27.38 -10.79 -21.60
C GLY A 239 28.45 -9.96 -20.87
N THR A 240 28.43 -9.93 -19.54
CA THR A 240 29.45 -9.24 -18.72
C THR A 240 30.60 -10.20 -18.39
N PRO A 241 31.87 -9.76 -18.32
CA PRO A 241 32.98 -10.60 -17.87
C PRO A 241 32.74 -11.21 -16.49
N ASP A 242 33.14 -12.46 -16.26
CA ASP A 242 32.92 -13.18 -15.00
C ASP A 242 33.52 -12.47 -13.77
N VAL A 243 34.60 -11.71 -13.97
CA VAL A 243 35.18 -10.82 -12.96
C VAL A 243 35.40 -9.43 -13.57
N PRO A 244 34.41 -8.52 -13.50
CA PRO A 244 34.49 -7.20 -14.13
C PRO A 244 35.70 -6.39 -13.67
N LEU A 245 36.15 -6.59 -12.42
CA LEU A 245 37.32 -5.92 -11.85
C LEU A 245 38.59 -6.12 -12.68
N PHE A 246 38.79 -7.32 -13.23
CA PHE A 246 39.97 -7.66 -14.02
C PHE A 246 39.94 -7.06 -15.43
N ALA A 247 38.75 -6.79 -15.97
CA ALA A 247 38.58 -6.11 -17.25
C ALA A 247 38.78 -4.58 -17.17
N MET A 248 38.85 -3.99 -15.97
CA MET A 248 39.05 -2.55 -15.78
C MET A 248 40.50 -2.14 -15.99
N ASN A 249 40.77 -0.93 -16.48
CA ASN A 249 42.13 -0.39 -16.53
C ASN A 249 42.73 -0.11 -15.14
N ALA A 250 44.05 0.06 -15.06
CA ALA A 250 44.77 0.23 -13.80
C ALA A 250 44.31 1.45 -12.97
N ALA A 251 43.96 2.56 -13.62
CA ALA A 251 43.48 3.76 -12.94
C ALA A 251 42.14 3.50 -12.23
N LYS A 252 41.20 2.85 -12.94
CA LYS A 252 39.88 2.49 -12.41
C LYS A 252 39.98 1.48 -11.28
N ARG A 253 40.88 0.48 -11.38
CA ARG A 253 41.14 -0.48 -10.28
C ARG A 253 41.67 0.22 -9.02
N ARG A 254 42.64 1.13 -9.16
CA ARG A 254 43.16 1.92 -8.02
C ARG A 254 42.10 2.79 -7.37
N TYR A 255 41.23 3.40 -8.17
CA TYR A 255 40.10 4.18 -7.65
C TYR A 255 39.12 3.28 -6.88
N LEU A 256 38.76 2.13 -7.45
CA LEU A 256 37.80 1.22 -6.83
C LEU A 256 38.29 0.70 -5.47
N ALA A 257 39.58 0.36 -5.37
CA ALA A 257 40.18 -0.06 -4.10
C ALA A 257 40.02 1.01 -3.02
N ARG A 258 40.43 2.26 -3.33
CA ARG A 258 40.24 3.39 -2.40
C ARG A 258 38.78 3.62 -2.05
N HIS A 259 37.88 3.53 -3.04
CA HIS A 259 36.46 3.77 -2.85
C HIS A 259 35.83 2.74 -1.89
N LEU A 260 36.23 1.46 -1.98
CA LEU A 260 35.79 0.43 -1.04
C LEU A 260 36.29 0.72 0.38
N ASP A 261 37.56 1.12 0.52
CA ASP A 261 38.14 1.50 1.82
C ASP A 261 37.45 2.77 2.40
N ASP A 262 37.11 3.75 1.56
CA ASP A 262 36.41 4.97 1.95
C ASP A 262 35.02 4.65 2.52
N TRP A 263 34.27 3.76 1.86
CA TRP A 263 32.97 3.31 2.36
C TRP A 263 33.08 2.51 3.65
N ALA A 264 34.05 1.59 3.75
CA ALA A 264 34.29 0.83 4.96
C ALA A 264 34.60 1.74 6.15
N ARG A 265 35.48 2.75 5.95
CA ARG A 265 35.80 3.77 6.97
C ARG A 265 34.59 4.64 7.32
N HIS A 266 33.83 5.08 6.33
CA HIS A 266 32.64 5.89 6.54
C HIS A 266 31.58 5.17 7.40
N TRP A 267 31.41 3.86 7.20
CA TRP A 267 30.46 3.03 7.95
C TRP A 267 31.04 2.40 9.21
N GLY A 268 32.34 2.56 9.47
CA GLY A 268 33.01 1.98 10.64
C GLY A 268 33.01 0.44 10.63
N VAL A 269 33.07 -0.17 9.45
CA VAL A 269 33.03 -1.64 9.29
C VAL A 269 34.42 -2.18 8.91
N PRO A 270 34.81 -3.36 9.43
CA PRO A 270 36.06 -3.97 9.03
C PRO A 270 36.01 -4.36 7.55
N PHE A 271 37.08 -4.11 6.81
CA PHE A 271 37.18 -4.48 5.42
C PHE A 271 38.62 -4.84 5.07
N ARG A 272 38.78 -5.98 4.41
CA ARG A 272 40.04 -6.48 3.88
C ARG A 272 39.73 -7.18 2.57
N PHE A 273 40.29 -6.67 1.47
CA PHE A 273 40.12 -7.31 0.18
C PHE A 273 40.75 -8.72 0.22
N PRO A 274 40.03 -9.78 -0.18
CA PRO A 274 40.53 -11.16 -0.07
C PRO A 274 41.82 -11.37 -0.86
N SER A 275 42.78 -12.02 -0.23
CA SER A 275 44.01 -12.51 -0.86
C SER A 275 43.72 -13.62 -1.87
N HIS A 276 42.69 -14.45 -1.61
CA HIS A 276 42.13 -15.43 -2.53
C HIS A 276 40.89 -14.85 -3.24
N PHE A 277 41.06 -14.37 -4.48
CA PHE A 277 39.98 -13.78 -5.27
C PHE A 277 40.14 -14.10 -6.77
N PRO A 278 39.07 -14.47 -7.50
CA PRO A 278 37.65 -14.51 -7.10
C PRO A 278 37.26 -15.74 -6.27
N LEU A 279 36.28 -15.58 -5.37
CA LEU A 279 35.73 -16.67 -4.56
C LEU A 279 34.71 -17.52 -5.36
N ARG A 280 34.76 -18.84 -5.22
CA ARG A 280 33.75 -19.77 -5.79
C ARG A 280 32.59 -19.95 -4.83
N THR A 281 31.52 -19.19 -5.02
CA THR A 281 30.49 -19.05 -3.96
C THR A 281 29.31 -20.03 -4.03
N ILE A 282 29.35 -21.07 -4.85
CA ILE A 282 28.18 -21.97 -5.01
C ILE A 282 27.80 -22.64 -3.68
N THR A 283 28.75 -23.30 -3.02
CA THR A 283 28.50 -23.98 -1.73
C THR A 283 28.12 -22.99 -0.63
N PRO A 284 28.85 -21.86 -0.42
CA PRO A 284 28.43 -20.82 0.52
C PRO A 284 27.00 -20.29 0.28
N LEU A 285 26.61 -20.08 -0.98
CA LEU A 285 25.26 -19.61 -1.31
C LEU A 285 24.19 -20.67 -1.01
N ARG A 286 24.48 -21.97 -1.21
CA ARG A 286 23.57 -23.07 -0.82
C ARG A 286 23.39 -23.13 0.69
N VAL A 287 24.48 -23.01 1.45
CA VAL A 287 24.42 -22.97 2.91
C VAL A 287 23.58 -21.78 3.39
N ALA A 288 23.78 -20.59 2.81
CA ALA A 288 22.98 -19.41 3.14
C ALA A 288 21.50 -19.52 2.71
N LEU A 289 21.19 -20.30 1.68
CA LEU A 289 19.81 -20.63 1.31
C LEU A 289 19.16 -21.59 2.32
N ALA A 290 19.92 -22.56 2.83
CA ALA A 290 19.45 -23.54 3.80
C ALA A 290 19.31 -22.95 5.22
N GLU A 291 20.22 -22.05 5.60
CA GLU A 291 20.24 -21.36 6.89
C GLU A 291 20.64 -19.89 6.70
N PRO A 292 19.68 -18.97 6.47
CA PRO A 292 19.98 -17.56 6.21
C PRO A 292 20.80 -16.85 7.30
N ALA A 293 20.68 -17.30 8.56
CA ALA A 293 21.38 -16.69 9.69
C ALA A 293 22.92 -16.80 9.58
N VAL A 294 23.46 -17.72 8.77
CA VAL A 294 24.92 -17.82 8.53
C VAL A 294 25.47 -16.67 7.68
N THR A 295 24.62 -15.94 6.96
CA THR A 295 25.04 -14.97 5.92
C THR A 295 26.01 -13.89 6.45
N PRO A 296 25.75 -13.22 7.59
CA PRO A 296 26.69 -12.23 8.12
C PRO A 296 28.05 -12.81 8.50
N HIS A 297 28.08 -14.06 8.99
CA HIS A 297 29.31 -14.76 9.37
C HIS A 297 30.17 -15.09 8.16
N LEU A 298 29.57 -15.63 7.09
CA LEU A 298 30.27 -15.91 5.84
C LEU A 298 30.80 -14.64 5.18
N TYR A 299 30.03 -13.55 5.24
CA TYR A 299 30.47 -12.25 4.73
C TYR A 299 31.67 -11.70 5.48
N ARG A 300 31.64 -11.76 6.82
CA ARG A 300 32.76 -11.32 7.66
C ARG A 300 34.01 -12.17 7.41
N ALA A 301 33.86 -13.49 7.36
CA ALA A 301 34.96 -14.39 7.08
C ALA A 301 35.66 -14.06 5.76
N ALA A 302 34.89 -13.83 4.68
CA ALA A 302 35.43 -13.49 3.38
C ALA A 302 36.07 -12.08 3.33
N TRP A 303 35.36 -11.05 3.82
CA TRP A 303 35.69 -9.64 3.52
C TRP A 303 36.26 -8.83 4.68
N ALA A 304 36.34 -9.41 5.88
CA ALA A 304 37.00 -8.79 7.03
C ALA A 304 38.18 -9.65 7.50
N ASP A 305 38.00 -10.97 7.54
CA ASP A 305 38.97 -11.88 8.14
C ASP A 305 39.90 -12.53 7.10
N ASP A 306 39.68 -12.28 5.79
CA ASP A 306 40.48 -12.83 4.68
C ASP A 306 40.56 -14.37 4.69
N ARG A 307 39.40 -15.01 4.91
CA ARG A 307 39.23 -16.47 4.92
C ARG A 307 38.59 -16.94 3.62
N PRO A 308 39.19 -17.90 2.88
CA PRO A 308 38.62 -18.42 1.64
C PRO A 308 37.43 -19.34 1.92
N ILE A 309 36.24 -18.77 2.05
CA ILE A 309 35.00 -19.49 2.36
C ILE A 309 34.56 -20.48 1.26
N ASP A 310 35.25 -20.50 0.12
CA ASP A 310 35.05 -21.48 -0.95
C ASP A 310 35.86 -22.77 -0.75
N GLU A 311 36.72 -22.82 0.26
CA GLU A 311 37.34 -24.05 0.76
C GLU A 311 36.44 -24.71 1.83
N GLU A 312 36.13 -26.00 1.65
CA GLU A 312 35.19 -26.72 2.53
C GLU A 312 35.62 -26.72 4.00
N ALA A 313 36.92 -26.93 4.28
CA ALA A 313 37.45 -26.92 5.64
C ALA A 313 37.28 -25.55 6.32
N VAL A 314 37.50 -24.46 5.56
CA VAL A 314 37.33 -23.08 6.06
C VAL A 314 35.85 -22.77 6.27
N LEU A 315 34.99 -23.13 5.31
CA LEU A 315 33.55 -22.98 5.42
C LEU A 315 33.01 -23.73 6.64
N SER A 316 33.41 -24.98 6.84
CA SER A 316 33.03 -25.78 8.01
C SER A 316 33.49 -25.15 9.33
N ALA A 317 34.71 -24.61 9.37
CA ALA A 317 35.22 -23.92 10.55
C ALA A 317 34.40 -22.66 10.87
N VAL A 318 34.10 -21.81 9.87
CA VAL A 318 33.29 -20.59 10.05
C VAL A 318 31.89 -20.93 10.57
N LEU A 319 31.26 -21.98 10.03
CA LEU A 319 29.93 -22.42 10.47
C LEU A 319 29.95 -22.91 11.92
N THR A 320 30.92 -23.75 12.26
CA THR A 320 31.09 -24.28 13.63
C THR A 320 31.37 -23.17 14.63
N GLU A 321 32.27 -22.23 14.31
CA GLU A 321 32.59 -21.07 15.14
C GLU A 321 31.37 -20.16 15.38
N ALA A 322 30.47 -20.08 14.40
CA ALA A 322 29.22 -19.35 14.49
C ALA A 322 28.08 -20.13 15.16
N GLY A 323 28.34 -21.37 15.61
CA GLY A 323 27.40 -22.19 16.38
C GLY A 323 26.42 -23.02 15.53
N PHE A 324 26.67 -23.17 14.22
CA PHE A 324 25.84 -23.96 13.32
C PHE A 324 26.38 -25.39 13.14
N ASP A 325 25.51 -26.36 12.87
CA ASP A 325 25.91 -27.71 12.50
C ASP A 325 26.46 -27.71 11.06
N ALA A 326 27.77 -27.55 10.95
CA ALA A 326 28.47 -27.50 9.67
C ALA A 326 28.27 -28.79 8.86
N ARG A 327 28.20 -29.95 9.50
CA ARG A 327 28.10 -31.24 8.81
C ARG A 327 26.73 -31.41 8.16
N ASP A 328 25.66 -31.06 8.89
CA ASP A 328 24.30 -31.07 8.35
C ASP A 328 24.14 -30.05 7.22
N LEU A 329 24.59 -28.81 7.40
CA LEU A 329 24.43 -27.75 6.39
C LEU A 329 25.21 -28.01 5.10
N LEU A 330 26.40 -28.61 5.18
CA LEU A 330 27.19 -28.96 3.99
C LEU A 330 26.63 -30.18 3.23
N ALA A 331 25.78 -30.98 3.87
CA ALA A 331 25.15 -32.15 3.26
C ALA A 331 23.83 -31.84 2.51
N ARG A 332 23.28 -30.62 2.67
CA ARG A 332 22.03 -30.15 2.04
C ARG A 332 22.29 -29.45 0.71
#